data_AF-A0A963AYZ0-F1
#
_entry.id   AF-A0A963AYZ0-F1
#
_cell.length_a   1.000
_cell.length_b   1.000
_cell.length_c   1.000
_cell.angle_alpha   90.00
_cell.angle_beta   90.00
_cell.angle_gamma   90.00
#
_symmetry.space_group_name_H-M   'P 1'
#
loop_
_entity.id
_entity.type
_entity.pdbx_description
1 polymer ?
#
loop_
_entity_poly.entity_id
_entity_poly.type
_entity_poly.pdbx_seq_one_letter_code
_entity_poly.pdbx_strand_id
1 'polypeptide(L)'
;MEFNQWVEMAEKDPELFEKLRQSAINDVIESAPTEHRQRLRCLQWRIDQERRRSKNPLGACVRISRMMWESVAGRGGLLENLSQIKEYPFSRGAALEPATKADVLPFRSPGN
;
A
#
# COMPACT_ATOMS: atom_id res chain seq x y z
N MET A 1 -8.56 4.61 -22.78
CA MET A 1 -7.40 4.53 -23.69
C MET A 1 -7.00 3.07 -23.82
N GLU A 2 -6.69 2.64 -25.04
CA GLU A 2 -6.29 1.27 -25.33
C GLU A 2 -4.82 1.03 -24.98
N PHE A 3 -4.46 -0.20 -24.61
CA PHE A 3 -3.11 -0.56 -24.17
C PHE A 3 -2.01 -0.14 -25.18
N ASN A 4 -2.23 -0.38 -26.48
CA ASN A 4 -1.26 -0.06 -27.52
C ASN A 4 -0.92 1.44 -27.58
N GLN A 5 -1.87 2.32 -27.26
CA GLN A 5 -1.65 3.78 -27.25
C GLN A 5 -0.69 4.19 -26.12
N TRP A 6 -0.76 3.52 -24.97
CA TRP A 6 0.17 3.76 -23.86
C TRP A 6 1.59 3.28 -24.17
N VAL A 7 1.71 2.14 -24.86
CA VAL A 7 3.01 1.62 -25.31
C VAL A 7 3.67 2.60 -26.27
N GLU A 8 2.93 3.07 -27.28
CA GLU A 8 3.43 4.03 -28.26
C GLU A 8 3.86 5.36 -27.60
N MET A 9 3.09 5.85 -26.62
CA MET A 9 3.47 7.06 -25.87
C MET A 9 4.72 6.83 -25.02
N ALA A 10 4.85 5.68 -24.37
CA ALA A 10 6.04 5.38 -23.56
C ALA A 10 7.33 5.38 -24.40
N GLU A 11 7.24 5.03 -25.69
CA GLU A 11 8.37 5.07 -26.61
C GLU A 11 8.64 6.47 -27.17
N LYS A 12 7.59 7.22 -27.55
CA LYS A 12 7.71 8.52 -28.24
C LYS A 12 7.86 9.71 -27.30
N ASP A 13 7.14 9.71 -26.18
CA ASP A 13 7.13 10.79 -25.20
C ASP A 13 6.96 10.22 -23.77
N PRO A 14 8.08 9.78 -23.15
CA PRO A 14 8.08 9.22 -21.80
C PRO A 14 7.57 10.19 -20.72
N GLU A 15 7.75 11.50 -20.92
CA GLU A 15 7.31 12.51 -19.95
C GLU A 15 5.79 12.66 -19.97
N LEU A 16 5.19 12.72 -21.17
CA LEU A 16 3.74 12.75 -21.33
C LEU A 16 3.10 11.46 -20.79
N PHE A 17 3.70 10.31 -21.08
CA PHE A 17 3.27 9.02 -20.52
C PHE A 17 3.19 9.08 -18.99
N GLU A 18 4.24 9.56 -18.33
CA GLU A 18 4.28 9.57 -16.86
C GLU A 18 3.27 10.58 -16.26
N LYS A 19 3.02 11.72 -16.94
CA LYS A 19 1.96 12.66 -16.56
C LYS A 19 0.58 12.01 -16.65
N LEU A 20 0.28 11.33 -17.76
CA LEU A 20 -0.99 10.63 -17.95
C LEU A 20 -1.16 9.50 -16.95
N ARG A 21 -0.10 8.74 -16.67
CA ARG A 21 -0.10 7.68 -15.65
C ARG A 21 -0.47 8.26 -14.28
N GLN A 22 0.13 9.38 -13.89
CA GLN A 22 -0.16 10.02 -12.62
C GLN A 22 -1.60 10.54 -12.55
N SER A 23 -2.13 11.11 -13.65
CA SER A 23 -3.52 11.54 -13.74
C SER A 23 -4.48 10.37 -13.54
N ALA A 24 -4.30 9.27 -14.28
CA ALA A 24 -5.16 8.09 -14.18
C ALA A 24 -5.19 7.50 -12.75
N ILE A 25 -4.05 7.52 -12.05
CA ILE A 25 -3.97 7.08 -10.65
C ILE A 25 -4.73 8.04 -9.73
N ASN A 26 -4.54 9.36 -9.91
CA ASN A 26 -5.24 10.35 -9.11
C ASN A 26 -6.76 10.25 -9.30
N ASP A 27 -7.24 10.00 -10.53
CA ASP A 27 -8.66 9.80 -10.81
C ASP A 27 -9.22 8.60 -10.04
N VAL A 28 -8.47 7.48 -9.98
CA VAL A 28 -8.85 6.32 -9.16
C VAL A 28 -8.91 6.67 -7.67
N ILE A 29 -7.91 7.40 -7.16
CA ILE A 29 -7.88 7.83 -5.76
C ILE A 29 -9.06 8.74 -5.43
N GLU A 30 -9.38 9.71 -6.29
CA GLU A 30 -10.49 10.65 -6.06
C GLU A 30 -11.86 9.99 -6.21
N SER A 31 -11.97 8.94 -7.04
CA SER A 31 -13.20 8.16 -7.15
C SER A 31 -13.54 7.33 -5.90
N ALA A 32 -12.55 7.08 -5.03
CA ALA A 32 -12.75 6.32 -3.78
C ALA A 32 -13.45 7.15 -2.68
N PRO A 33 -14.13 6.49 -1.71
CA PRO A 33 -14.66 7.14 -0.52
C PRO A 33 -13.59 7.95 0.22
N THR A 34 -13.96 9.12 0.75
CA THR A 34 -13.03 10.09 1.36
C THR A 34 -12.15 9.46 2.45
N GLU A 35 -12.71 8.58 3.26
CA GLU A 35 -12.03 7.81 4.31
C GLU A 35 -10.90 6.91 3.80
N HIS A 36 -10.94 6.48 2.53
CA HIS A 36 -9.91 5.62 1.93
C HIS A 36 -8.86 6.39 1.14
N ARG A 37 -9.15 7.62 0.70
CA ARG A 37 -8.25 8.40 -0.17
C ARG A 37 -6.86 8.58 0.43
N GLN A 38 -6.79 8.92 1.73
CA GLN A 38 -5.50 9.11 2.39
C GLN A 38 -4.67 7.83 2.41
N ARG A 39 -5.30 6.68 2.69
CA ARG A 39 -4.63 5.38 2.67
C ARG A 39 -4.14 5.03 1.26
N LEU A 40 -4.95 5.30 0.24
CA LEU A 40 -4.57 5.08 -1.16
C LEU A 40 -3.40 5.96 -1.59
N ARG A 41 -3.36 7.24 -1.18
CA ARG A 41 -2.21 8.13 -1.44
C ARG A 41 -0.93 7.61 -0.79
N CYS A 42 -1.00 7.14 0.46
CA CYS A 42 0.15 6.53 1.12
C CYS A 42 0.63 5.26 0.40
N LEU A 43 -0.29 4.41 -0.07
CA LEU A 43 0.04 3.22 -0.85
C LEU A 43 0.70 3.61 -2.18
N GLN A 44 0.13 4.57 -2.91
CA GLN A 44 0.69 5.06 -4.16
C GLN A 44 2.10 5.62 -3.96
N TRP A 45 2.33 6.41 -2.91
CA TRP A 45 3.67 6.88 -2.57
C TRP A 45 4.66 5.73 -2.37
N ARG A 46 4.26 4.68 -1.66
CA ARG A 46 5.11 3.49 -1.45
C ARG A 46 5.43 2.80 -2.79
N ILE A 47 4.44 2.67 -3.67
CA ILE A 47 4.64 2.11 -5.03
C ILE A 47 5.63 2.97 -5.82
N ASP A 48 5.50 4.30 -5.78
CA ASP A 48 6.40 5.20 -6.50
C ASP A 48 7.84 5.13 -5.96
N GLN A 49 8.02 4.99 -4.63
CA GLN A 49 9.35 4.75 -4.06
C GLN A 49 9.94 3.42 -4.53
N GLU A 50 9.12 2.36 -4.60
CA GLU A 50 9.57 1.06 -5.08
C GLU A 50 10.00 1.14 -6.55
N ARG A 51 9.24 1.84 -7.40
CA ARG A 51 9.63 2.12 -8.80
C ARG A 51 10.94 2.88 -8.88
N ARG A 52 11.12 3.96 -8.11
CA ARG A 52 12.32 4.81 -8.13
C ARG A 52 13.58 4.09 -7.66
N ARG A 53 13.47 3.23 -6.64
CA ARG A 53 14.60 2.47 -6.09
C ARG A 53 14.99 1.28 -6.96
N SER A 54 14.14 0.90 -7.90
CA SER A 54 14.35 -0.25 -8.76
C SER A 54 15.38 0.04 -9.86
N LYS A 55 16.33 -0.88 -10.06
CA LYS A 55 17.36 -0.75 -11.11
C LYS A 55 16.79 -0.78 -12.54
N ASN A 56 15.61 -1.37 -12.74
CA ASN A 56 14.93 -1.45 -14.03
C ASN A 56 13.41 -1.66 -13.84
N PRO A 57 12.59 -1.44 -14.89
CA PRO A 57 11.12 -1.53 -14.81
C PRO A 57 10.60 -2.93 -14.42
N LEU A 58 11.22 -4.00 -14.92
CA LEU A 58 10.81 -5.36 -14.58
C LEU A 58 11.03 -5.67 -13.10
N GLY A 59 12.16 -5.22 -12.54
CA GLY A 59 12.45 -5.35 -11.12
C GLY A 59 11.46 -4.59 -10.24
N ALA A 60 11.00 -3.41 -10.69
CA ALA A 60 9.92 -2.69 -10.02
C ALA A 60 8.61 -3.50 -10.06
N CYS A 61 8.26 -4.04 -11.23
CA CYS A 61 7.06 -4.87 -11.41
C CYS A 61 7.05 -6.06 -10.43
N VAL A 62 8.15 -6.82 -10.36
CA VAL A 62 8.27 -7.98 -9.44
C VAL A 62 8.16 -7.56 -7.97
N ARG A 63 8.73 -6.42 -7.58
CA ARG A 63 8.64 -5.96 -6.19
C ARG A 63 7.24 -5.46 -5.83
N ILE A 64 6.57 -4.76 -6.75
CA ILE A 64 5.18 -4.34 -6.57
C ILE A 64 4.25 -5.56 -6.54
N SER A 65 4.44 -6.56 -7.40
CA SER A 65 3.63 -7.79 -7.37
C SER A 65 3.84 -8.56 -6.07
N ARG A 66 5.06 -8.56 -5.53
CA ARG A 66 5.34 -9.12 -4.21
C ARG A 66 4.61 -8.37 -3.10
N MET A 67 4.59 -7.03 -3.12
CA MET A 67 3.82 -6.23 -2.16
C MET A 67 2.32 -6.59 -2.18
N MET A 68 1.75 -6.84 -3.37
CA MET A 68 0.35 -7.29 -3.50
C MET A 68 0.16 -8.70 -2.91
N TRP A 69 1.09 -9.62 -3.16
CA TRP A 69 1.01 -10.96 -2.57
C TRP A 69 1.19 -10.93 -1.04
N GLU A 70 2.05 -10.08 -0.51
CA GLU A 70 2.22 -9.90 0.94
C GLU A 70 0.95 -9.37 1.61
N SER A 71 0.16 -8.50 0.95
CA SER A 71 -1.11 -8.04 1.52
C SER A 71 -2.18 -9.13 1.55
N VAL A 72 -2.10 -10.13 0.67
CA VAL A 72 -3.06 -11.24 0.59
C VAL A 72 -2.62 -12.43 1.46
N ALA A 73 -1.42 -12.95 1.22
CA ALA A 73 -0.90 -14.20 1.77
C ALA A 73 0.26 -14.01 2.76
N GLY A 74 0.70 -12.77 2.99
CA GLY A 74 1.70 -12.48 4.00
C GLY A 74 1.15 -12.57 5.43
N ARG A 75 2.06 -12.48 6.42
CA ARG A 75 1.70 -12.45 7.83
C ARG A 75 0.80 -11.24 8.13
N GLY A 76 -0.33 -11.46 8.78
CA GLY A 76 -1.36 -10.45 9.01
C GLY A 76 -2.09 -10.00 7.73
N GLY A 77 -1.91 -10.73 6.62
CA GLY A 77 -2.56 -10.48 5.34
C GLY A 77 -4.02 -10.94 5.32
N LEU A 78 -4.69 -10.75 4.19
CA LEU A 78 -6.12 -11.04 4.04
C LEU A 78 -6.48 -12.49 4.44
N LEU A 79 -5.72 -13.49 3.98
CA LEU A 79 -6.04 -14.89 4.23
C LEU A 79 -5.99 -15.25 5.72
N GLU A 80 -4.99 -14.75 6.45
CA GLU A 80 -4.85 -14.98 7.89
C GLU A 80 -5.96 -14.28 8.69
N ASN A 81 -6.30 -13.04 8.31
CA ASN A 81 -7.43 -12.33 8.96
C ASN A 81 -8.75 -13.08 8.72
N LEU A 82 -8.98 -13.58 7.50
CA LEU A 82 -10.18 -14.35 7.19
C LEU A 82 -10.25 -15.70 7.93
N SER A 83 -9.12 -16.38 8.13
CA SER A 83 -9.09 -17.62 8.92
C SER A 83 -9.39 -17.35 10.40
N GLN A 84 -8.84 -16.27 10.97
CA GLN A 84 -9.12 -15.86 12.35
C GLN A 84 -10.61 -15.55 12.57
N ILE A 85 -11.28 -14.90 11.61
CA ILE A 85 -12.73 -14.63 11.68
C ILE A 85 -13.55 -15.93 11.69
N LYS A 86 -13.10 -16.97 10.96
CA LYS A 86 -13.77 -18.27 10.94
C LYS A 86 -13.60 -19.03 12.25
N GLU A 87 -12.41 -18.99 12.84
CA GLU A 87 -12.08 -19.70 14.08
C GLU A 87 -12.69 -19.03 15.31
N TYR A 88 -12.83 -17.71 15.29
CA TYR A 88 -13.46 -16.91 16.34
C TYR A 88 -14.62 -16.09 15.77
N PRO A 89 -15.79 -16.71 15.53
CA PRO A 89 -16.96 -15.97 15.08
C PRO A 89 -17.39 -15.01 16.18
N PHE A 90 -17.01 -13.74 16.02
CA PHE A 90 -17.50 -12.57 16.75
C PHE A 90 -18.13 -12.90 18.11
N SER A 91 -17.31 -13.11 19.14
CA SER A 91 -17.78 -13.08 20.53
C SER A 91 -18.33 -11.67 20.77
N ARG A 92 -19.63 -11.48 20.52
CA ARG A 92 -20.40 -10.29 20.92
C ARG A 92 -20.23 -10.15 22.44
N GLY A 93 -19.26 -9.34 22.87
CA GLY A 93 -19.13 -8.92 24.27
C GLY A 93 -18.07 -9.60 25.14
N ALA A 94 -17.01 -10.21 24.59
CA ALA A 94 -15.83 -10.46 25.42
C ALA A 94 -15.05 -9.15 25.56
N ALA A 95 -15.01 -8.58 26.76
CA ALA A 95 -14.17 -7.43 27.06
C ALA A 95 -12.76 -7.71 26.56
N LEU A 96 -12.21 -6.82 25.73
CA LEU A 96 -10.79 -6.84 25.41
C LEU A 96 -10.07 -6.75 26.76
N GLU A 97 -9.43 -7.85 27.18
CA GLU A 97 -8.49 -7.82 28.29
C GLU A 97 -7.58 -6.61 28.07
N PRO A 98 -7.43 -5.73 29.08
CA PRO A 98 -6.71 -4.48 28.90
C PRO A 98 -5.33 -4.81 28.37
N ALA A 99 -5.03 -4.36 27.15
CA ALA A 99 -3.74 -4.55 26.52
C ALA A 99 -2.65 -4.21 27.55
N THR A 100 -1.75 -5.15 27.79
CA THR A 100 -0.65 -5.01 28.75
C THR A 100 0.00 -3.65 28.52
N LYS A 101 -0.12 -2.76 29.52
CA LYS A 101 0.41 -1.40 29.44
C LYS A 101 1.88 -1.49 29.03
N ALA A 102 2.22 -0.92 27.89
CA ALA A 102 3.61 -0.77 27.50
C ALA A 102 4.27 0.22 28.47
N ASP A 103 5.38 -0.17 29.08
CA ASP A 103 6.19 0.73 29.89
C ASP A 103 6.80 1.80 28.99
N VAL A 104 6.30 3.03 29.11
CA VAL A 104 6.84 4.18 28.39
C VAL A 104 8.18 4.55 29.04
N LEU A 105 9.27 4.17 28.41
CA LEU A 105 10.61 4.57 28.84
C LEU A 105 10.80 6.09 28.61
N PRO A 106 11.22 6.86 29.63
CA PRO A 106 11.49 8.27 29.47
C PRO A 106 12.67 8.48 28.52
N PHE A 107 12.56 9.46 27.62
CA PHE A 107 13.68 9.89 26.79
C PHE A 107 14.78 10.41 27.72
N ARG A 108 15.97 9.81 27.68
CA ARG A 108 17.15 10.40 28.32
C ARG A 108 17.50 11.68 27.57
N SER A 109 17.25 12.82 28.20
CA SER A 109 17.85 14.08 27.78
C SER A 109 19.38 13.92 27.80
N PRO A 110 20.10 14.30 26.73
CA PRO A 110 21.55 14.37 26.79
C PRO A 110 21.92 15.40 27.86
N GLY A 111 22.67 14.96 28.88
CA GLY A 111 23.17 15.81 29.94
C GLY A 111 24.10 16.89 29.38
N ASN A 112 23.99 18.07 29.99
CA ASN A 112 24.95 19.19 29.91
C ASN A 112 26.37 18.74 30.24
#